data_AF-A0A6S5RFS7-F1
#
_entry.id   AF-A0A6S5RFS7-F1
#
_cell.length_a   1.000
_cell.length_b   1.000
_cell.length_c   1.000
_cell.angle_alpha   90.00
_cell.angle_beta   90.00
_cell.angle_gamma   90.00
#
_symmetry.space_group_name_H-M   'P 1'
#
loop_
_entity.id
_entity.type
_entity.pdbx_description
1 polymer ?
#
loop_
_entity_poly.entity_id
_entity_poly.type
_entity_poly.pdbx_seq_one_letter_code
_entity_poly.pdbx_strand_id
1 'polypeptide(L)'
;MKPWIVGAVDAALFLFGWSAIALAAAPDAQAAALFSACWLLPVSIAVWALGTRQARAILAGRGGLRRAAWEGFCWGAGLGLAVVLLSNAPDALAAGGALEGQPLFSGHTARFLLDGWPLYLVAGVLGGGHAVGFYEFNAWLLRL
;
A
#
# COMPACT_ATOMS: atom_id res chain seq x y z
N MET A 1 -24.03 6.89 -5.56
CA MET A 1 -23.53 5.48 -5.72
C MET A 1 -23.42 4.66 -4.40
N LYS A 2 -23.36 3.31 -4.44
CA LYS A 2 -23.11 2.46 -3.24
C LYS A 2 -21.62 2.48 -2.84
N PRO A 3 -21.25 2.47 -1.53
CA PRO A 3 -19.85 2.61 -1.09
C PRO A 3 -18.87 1.56 -1.63
N TRP A 4 -19.29 0.31 -1.78
CA TRP A 4 -18.41 -0.75 -2.29
C TRP A 4 -18.11 -0.59 -3.79
N ILE A 5 -19.00 0.08 -4.53
CA ILE A 5 -18.78 0.42 -5.94
C ILE A 5 -17.75 1.54 -6.04
N VAL A 6 -17.85 2.55 -5.17
CA VAL A 6 -16.87 3.63 -5.07
C VAL A 6 -15.47 3.06 -4.82
N GLY A 7 -15.33 2.18 -3.83
CA GLY A 7 -14.06 1.49 -3.61
C GLY A 7 -13.58 0.66 -4.82
N ALA A 8 -14.50 0.06 -5.59
CA ALA A 8 -14.13 -0.70 -6.78
C ALA A 8 -13.60 0.21 -7.90
N VAL A 9 -14.17 1.41 -8.04
CA VAL A 9 -13.66 2.44 -8.95
C VAL A 9 -12.25 2.88 -8.52
N ASP A 10 -12.04 3.16 -7.23
CA ASP A 10 -10.73 3.54 -6.71
C ASP A 10 -9.66 2.48 -7.01
N ALA A 11 -9.98 1.22 -6.74
CA ALA A 11 -9.08 0.10 -7.01
C ALA A 11 -8.79 -0.10 -8.50
N ALA A 12 -9.80 0.08 -9.36
CA ALA A 12 -9.62 0.00 -10.80
C ALA A 12 -8.73 1.13 -11.33
N LEU A 13 -8.96 2.37 -10.87
CA LEU A 13 -8.14 3.53 -11.23
C LEU A 13 -6.69 3.35 -10.75
N PHE A 14 -6.52 2.89 -9.51
CA PHE A 14 -5.20 2.57 -8.96
C PHE A 14 -4.50 1.51 -9.80
N LEU A 15 -5.16 0.37 -10.04
CA LEU A 15 -4.58 -0.75 -10.76
C LEU A 15 -4.21 -0.35 -12.19
N PHE A 16 -5.08 0.36 -12.90
CA PHE A 16 -4.83 0.83 -14.26
C PHE A 16 -3.66 1.82 -14.30
N GLY A 17 -3.69 2.86 -13.46
CA GLY A 17 -2.64 3.88 -13.44
C GLY A 17 -1.28 3.30 -13.10
N TRP A 18 -1.19 2.48 -12.06
CA TRP A 18 0.07 1.89 -11.64
C TRP A 18 0.54 0.76 -12.54
N SER A 19 -0.35 0.03 -13.23
CA SER A 19 0.06 -0.95 -14.23
C SER A 19 0.71 -0.28 -15.45
N ALA A 20 0.21 0.88 -15.88
CA ALA A 20 0.81 1.66 -16.94
C ALA A 20 2.22 2.16 -16.55
N ILE A 21 2.38 2.65 -15.31
CA ILE A 21 3.69 3.06 -14.78
C ILE A 21 4.64 1.86 -14.68
N ALA A 22 4.16 0.73 -14.15
CA ALA A 22 4.95 -0.49 -14.04
C ALA A 22 5.44 -0.98 -15.40
N LEU A 23 4.59 -0.94 -16.43
CA LEU A 23 4.97 -1.32 -17.78
C LEU A 23 6.01 -0.36 -18.39
N ALA A 24 5.92 0.93 -18.11
CA ALA A 24 6.86 1.94 -18.60
C ALA A 24 8.22 1.89 -17.88
N ALA A 25 8.24 1.47 -16.61
CA ALA A 25 9.45 1.44 -15.78
C ALA A 25 10.15 0.08 -15.72
N ALA A 26 9.44 -1.01 -16.06
CA ALA A 26 9.99 -2.35 -15.98
C ALA A 26 11.04 -2.61 -17.07
N PRO A 27 12.09 -3.40 -16.77
CA PRO A 27 13.12 -3.78 -17.74
C PRO A 27 12.56 -4.65 -18.89
N ASP A 28 11.49 -5.40 -18.62
CA ASP A 28 10.82 -6.26 -19.59
C ASP A 28 9.37 -6.54 -19.17
N ALA A 29 8.60 -7.14 -20.07
CA ALA A 29 7.18 -7.45 -19.86
C ALA A 29 6.94 -8.50 -18.76
N GLN A 30 7.89 -9.42 -18.53
CA GLN A 30 7.76 -10.45 -17.50
C GLN A 30 7.92 -9.83 -16.10
N ALA A 31 8.89 -8.94 -15.91
CA ALA A 31 9.07 -8.18 -14.69
C ALA A 31 7.84 -7.30 -14.39
N ALA A 32 7.29 -6.63 -15.41
CA ALA A 32 6.05 -5.85 -15.28
C ALA A 32 4.86 -6.72 -14.85
N ALA A 33 4.71 -7.91 -15.45
CA ALA A 33 3.63 -8.84 -15.13
C ALA A 33 3.75 -9.38 -13.69
N LEU A 34 4.95 -9.79 -13.27
CA LEU A 34 5.21 -10.25 -11.91
C LEU A 34 4.97 -9.15 -10.88
N PHE A 35 5.45 -7.93 -11.14
CA PHE A 35 5.20 -6.80 -10.26
C PHE A 35 3.69 -6.50 -10.15
N SER A 36 2.97 -6.51 -11.27
CA SER A 36 1.54 -6.26 -11.28
C SER A 36 0.76 -7.32 -10.50
N ALA A 37 1.07 -8.60 -10.72
CA ALA A 37 0.39 -9.71 -10.05
C ALA A 37 0.71 -9.80 -8.56
N CYS A 38 1.99 -9.67 -8.19
CA CYS A 38 2.45 -9.88 -6.82
C CYS A 38 2.30 -8.64 -5.93
N TRP A 39 2.29 -7.43 -6.50
CA TRP A 39 2.26 -6.19 -5.73
C TRP A 39 1.05 -5.30 -6.04
N LEU A 40 0.78 -4.99 -7.31
CA LEU A 40 -0.33 -4.08 -7.62
C LEU A 40 -1.69 -4.68 -7.30
N LEU A 41 -1.89 -5.97 -7.55
CA LEU A 41 -3.17 -6.63 -7.29
C LEU A 41 -3.50 -6.66 -5.78
N PRO A 42 -2.62 -7.12 -4.86
CA PRO A 42 -2.87 -7.02 -3.42
C PRO A 42 -3.08 -5.58 -2.92
N VAL A 43 -2.29 -4.62 -3.43
CA VAL A 43 -2.44 -3.21 -3.03
C VAL A 43 -3.77 -2.63 -3.51
N SER A 44 -4.24 -3.02 -4.71
CA SER A 44 -5.56 -2.59 -5.21
C SER A 44 -6.71 -3.06 -4.32
N ILE A 45 -6.59 -4.22 -3.66
CA ILE A 45 -7.56 -4.69 -2.65
C ILE A 45 -7.53 -3.79 -1.41
N ALA A 46 -6.35 -3.36 -0.97
CA ALA A 46 -6.22 -2.40 0.14
C ALA A 46 -6.84 -1.05 -0.22
N VAL A 47 -6.62 -0.57 -1.45
CA VAL A 47 -7.24 0.65 -1.99
C VAL A 47 -8.77 0.51 -2.04
N TRP A 48 -9.28 -0.63 -2.51
CA TRP A 48 -10.71 -0.93 -2.50
C TRP A 48 -11.33 -0.83 -1.11
N ALA A 49 -10.68 -1.45 -0.13
CA ALA A 49 -11.13 -1.44 1.26
C ALA A 49 -11.10 -0.03 1.86
N LEU A 50 -10.04 0.73 1.59
CA LEU A 50 -9.89 2.11 2.04
C LEU A 50 -10.96 3.02 1.42
N GLY A 51 -11.13 2.99 0.08
CA GLY A 51 -12.15 3.77 -0.64
C GLY A 51 -13.57 3.44 -0.17
N THR A 52 -13.87 2.15 0.02
CA THR A 52 -15.16 1.71 0.57
C THR A 52 -15.39 2.28 1.98
N ARG A 53 -14.36 2.28 2.84
CA ARG A 53 -14.46 2.84 4.20
C ARG A 53 -14.63 4.36 4.19
N GLN A 54 -13.87 5.06 3.35
CA GLN A 54 -14.00 6.51 3.18
C GLN A 54 -15.39 6.88 2.69
N ALA A 55 -15.92 6.20 1.68
CA ALA A 55 -17.26 6.44 1.16
C ALA A 55 -18.34 6.24 2.24
N ARG A 56 -18.22 5.20 3.07
CA ARG A 56 -19.11 5.00 4.24
C ARG A 56 -18.99 6.13 5.25
N ALA A 57 -17.78 6.60 5.53
CA ALA A 57 -17.54 7.71 6.46
C ALA A 57 -18.14 9.03 5.95
N ILE A 58 -18.00 9.32 4.65
CA ILE A 58 -18.58 10.50 3.99
C ILE A 58 -20.11 10.48 4.13
N LEU A 59 -20.76 9.37 3.75
CA LEU A 59 -22.22 9.22 3.85
C LEU A 59 -22.72 9.33 5.30
N ALA A 60 -21.91 8.91 6.27
CA ALA A 60 -22.24 9.01 7.69
C ALA A 60 -21.95 10.41 8.29
N GLY A 61 -21.51 11.40 7.50
CA GLY A 61 -21.13 12.73 7.99
C GLY A 61 -19.87 12.74 8.86
N ARG A 62 -19.08 11.66 8.83
CA ARG A 62 -17.84 11.46 9.62
C ARG A 62 -16.58 11.47 8.74
N GLY A 63 -16.73 11.86 7.48
CA GLY A 63 -15.62 12.02 6.53
C GLY A 63 -14.77 13.23 6.88
N GLY A 64 -13.47 13.16 6.58
CA GLY A 64 -12.58 14.32 6.71
C GLY A 64 -11.23 14.06 6.09
N LEU A 65 -10.67 15.09 5.46
CA LEU A 65 -9.39 15.05 4.75
C LEU A 65 -8.23 14.62 5.65
N ARG A 66 -8.17 15.14 6.89
CA ARG A 66 -7.15 14.74 7.88
C ARG A 66 -7.18 13.25 8.18
N ARG A 67 -8.39 12.70 8.33
CA ARG A 67 -8.59 11.27 8.60
C ARG A 67 -8.20 10.43 7.38
N ALA A 68 -8.60 10.86 6.19
CA ALA A 68 -8.22 10.21 4.93
C ALA A 68 -6.70 10.18 4.77
N ALA A 69 -6.02 11.31 4.98
CA ALA A 69 -4.56 11.41 4.94
C ALA A 69 -3.89 10.47 5.94
N TRP A 70 -4.36 10.43 7.19
CA TRP A 70 -3.80 9.57 8.22
C TRP A 70 -4.02 8.09 7.94
N GLU A 71 -5.25 7.68 7.59
CA GLU A 71 -5.55 6.28 7.25
C GLU A 71 -4.74 5.84 6.02
N GLY A 72 -4.64 6.69 4.99
CA GLY A 72 -3.79 6.46 3.82
C GLY A 72 -2.32 6.33 4.17
N PHE A 73 -1.81 7.19 5.06
CA PHE A 73 -0.43 7.10 5.54
C PHE A 73 -0.16 5.79 6.26
N CYS A 74 -1.03 5.37 7.19
CA CYS A 74 -0.87 4.11 7.90
C CYS A 74 -0.89 2.91 6.95
N TRP A 75 -1.77 2.90 5.96
CA TRP A 75 -1.82 1.84 4.94
C TRP A 75 -0.56 1.84 4.08
N GLY A 76 -0.13 3.01 3.58
CA GLY A 76 1.09 3.14 2.77
C GLY A 76 2.34 2.71 3.54
N ALA A 77 2.47 3.14 4.78
CA ALA A 77 3.59 2.76 5.64
C ALA A 77 3.58 1.27 6.00
N GLY A 78 2.40 0.71 6.32
CA GLY A 78 2.25 -0.71 6.57
C GLY A 78 2.61 -1.57 5.36
N LEU A 79 2.18 -1.16 4.16
CA LEU A 79 2.55 -1.84 2.90
C LEU A 79 4.04 -1.72 2.62
N GLY A 80 4.63 -0.54 2.78
CA GLY A 80 6.07 -0.33 2.62
C GLY A 80 6.88 -1.19 3.60
N LEU A 81 6.44 -1.30 4.86
CA LEU A 81 7.06 -2.17 5.85
C LEU A 81 6.92 -3.64 5.45
N ALA A 82 5.75 -4.07 4.95
CA ALA A 82 5.56 -5.43 4.47
C ALA A 82 6.47 -5.77 3.28
N VAL A 83 6.65 -4.85 2.33
CA VAL A 83 7.62 -5.00 1.23
C VAL A 83 9.02 -5.21 1.76
N VAL A 84 9.47 -4.33 2.66
CA VAL A 84 10.77 -4.42 3.31
C VAL A 84 10.94 -5.80 3.97
N LEU A 85 9.99 -6.21 4.80
CA LEU A 85 10.02 -7.51 5.49
C LEU A 85 10.06 -8.70 4.51
N LEU A 86 9.25 -8.68 3.45
CA LEU A 86 9.17 -9.77 2.48
C LEU A 86 10.42 -9.89 1.60
N SER A 87 11.00 -8.76 1.18
CA SER A 87 12.25 -8.75 0.41
C SER A 87 13.43 -9.37 1.16
N ASN A 88 13.35 -9.47 2.49
CA ASN A 88 14.44 -9.95 3.34
C ASN A 88 14.08 -11.24 4.11
N ALA A 89 12.85 -11.74 3.94
CA ALA A 89 12.45 -13.04 4.47
C ALA A 89 13.35 -14.20 3.99
N PRO A 90 13.85 -14.24 2.73
CA PRO A 90 14.78 -15.28 2.27
C PRO A 90 16.10 -15.26 3.04
N ASP A 91 16.66 -14.08 3.32
CA ASP A 91 17.90 -13.93 4.08
C ASP A 91 17.71 -14.30 5.55
N ALA A 92 16.55 -13.98 6.14
CA ALA A 92 16.20 -14.41 7.48
C ALA A 92 15.97 -15.93 7.59
N LEU A 93 15.40 -16.57 6.57
CA LEU A 93 15.24 -18.02 6.48
C LEU A 93 16.58 -18.75 6.23
N ALA A 94 17.42 -18.21 5.36
CA ALA A 94 18.77 -18.73 5.12
C ALA A 94 19.68 -18.57 6.35
N ALA A 95 19.56 -17.44 7.06
CA ALA A 95 20.22 -17.20 8.33
C ALA A 95 19.63 -18.10 9.44
N GLY A 96 18.32 -18.37 9.44
CA GLY A 96 17.68 -19.30 10.37
C GLY A 96 18.21 -20.74 10.27
N GLY A 97 18.63 -21.19 9.08
CA GLY A 97 19.35 -22.46 8.91
C GLY A 97 20.80 -22.44 9.43
N ALA A 98 21.39 -21.26 9.62
CA ALA A 98 22.76 -21.06 10.11
C ALA A 98 22.83 -20.52 11.56
N LEU A 99 21.69 -20.20 12.18
CA LEU A 99 21.58 -19.49 13.47
C LEU A 99 20.70 -20.23 14.47
N GLU A 100 20.82 -21.56 14.57
CA GLU A 100 20.37 -22.26 15.78
C GLU A 100 21.15 -21.69 17.00
N GLY A 101 20.53 -20.76 17.73
CA GLY A 101 21.04 -20.24 19.01
C GLY A 101 21.30 -18.73 19.11
N GLN A 102 21.05 -17.92 18.08
CA GLN A 102 21.21 -16.45 18.15
C GLN A 102 19.85 -15.74 18.39
N PRO A 103 19.83 -14.62 19.13
CA PRO A 103 18.58 -13.94 19.47
C PRO A 103 17.87 -13.43 18.19
N LEU A 104 16.56 -13.67 18.12
CA LEU A 104 15.66 -13.30 17.01
C LEU A 104 15.76 -11.80 16.63
N PHE A 105 16.19 -10.97 17.58
CA PHE A 105 16.50 -9.55 17.40
C PHE A 105 18.01 -9.32 17.53
N SER A 106 18.76 -9.72 16.51
CA SER A 106 20.18 -9.37 16.42
C SER A 106 20.33 -7.89 15.99
N GLY A 107 21.53 -7.33 16.14
CA GLY A 107 21.82 -5.96 15.68
C GLY A 107 21.58 -5.73 14.17
N HIS A 108 21.47 -6.81 13.38
CA HIS A 108 21.09 -6.73 11.96
C HIS A 108 19.61 -6.39 11.79
N THR A 109 18.69 -7.00 12.57
CA THR A 109 17.24 -6.71 12.49
C THR A 109 16.93 -5.27 12.92
N ALA A 110 17.68 -4.74 13.90
CA ALA A 110 17.54 -3.36 14.35
C ALA A 110 18.06 -2.34 13.32
N ARG A 111 19.25 -2.56 12.74
CA ARG A 111 19.74 -1.74 11.62
C ARG A 111 18.81 -1.78 10.42
N PHE A 112 18.23 -2.94 10.14
CA PHE A 112 17.31 -3.13 9.04
C PHE A 112 16.01 -2.31 9.14
N LEU A 113 15.35 -2.31 10.31
CA LEU A 113 14.22 -1.42 10.56
C LEU A 113 14.63 0.06 10.48
N LEU A 114 15.87 0.37 10.88
CA LEU A 114 16.48 1.71 10.86
C LEU A 114 17.12 2.12 9.52
N ASP A 115 17.18 1.24 8.52
CA ASP A 115 17.68 1.53 7.18
C ASP A 115 16.53 1.48 6.15
N GLY A 116 15.50 0.66 6.40
CA GLY A 116 14.28 0.57 5.59
C GLY A 116 13.23 1.66 5.87
N TRP A 117 13.40 2.46 6.93
CA TRP A 117 12.45 3.52 7.28
C TRP A 117 12.21 4.60 6.24
N PRO A 118 13.17 5.00 5.40
CA PRO A 118 12.88 5.94 4.33
C PRO A 118 11.85 5.35 3.37
N LEU A 119 11.90 4.04 3.11
CA LEU A 119 11.01 3.38 2.16
C LEU A 119 9.58 3.32 2.68
N TYR A 120 9.36 2.89 3.92
CA TYR A 120 8.00 2.84 4.47
C TYR A 120 7.45 4.23 4.83
N LEU A 121 8.29 5.22 5.18
CA LEU A 121 7.81 6.60 5.31
C LEU A 121 7.39 7.20 3.97
N VAL A 122 8.19 7.01 2.91
CA VAL A 122 7.83 7.49 1.57
C VAL A 122 6.56 6.80 1.08
N ALA A 123 6.44 5.49 1.27
CA ALA A 123 5.21 4.76 0.96
C ALA A 123 4.02 5.29 1.76
N GLY A 124 4.22 5.63 3.04
CA GLY A 124 3.22 6.32 3.87
C GLY A 124 2.80 7.66 3.29
N VAL A 125 3.74 8.54 2.94
CA VAL A 125 3.43 9.86 2.35
C VAL A 125 2.65 9.70 1.04
N LEU A 126 3.06 8.78 0.17
CA LEU A 126 2.36 8.47 -1.08
C LEU A 126 0.96 7.90 -0.84
N GLY A 127 0.80 7.04 0.17
CA GLY A 127 -0.49 6.50 0.58
C GLY A 127 -1.43 7.56 1.13
N GLY A 128 -0.91 8.49 1.95
CA GLY A 128 -1.66 9.64 2.44
C GLY A 128 -2.12 10.57 1.32
N GLY A 129 -1.23 10.87 0.36
CA GLY A 129 -1.55 11.65 -0.83
C GLY A 129 -2.64 11.00 -1.69
N HIS A 130 -2.51 9.69 -1.97
CA HIS A 130 -3.54 8.92 -2.70
C HIS A 130 -4.89 8.96 -1.98
N ALA A 131 -4.91 8.73 -0.67
CA ALA A 131 -6.13 8.68 0.10
C ALA A 131 -6.85 10.03 0.17
N VAL A 132 -6.12 11.14 0.15
CA VAL A 132 -6.69 12.49 0.03
C VAL A 132 -7.27 12.72 -1.35
N GLY A 133 -6.54 12.36 -2.41
CA GLY A 133 -7.03 12.49 -3.80
C GLY A 133 -8.31 11.69 -4.03
N PHE A 134 -8.34 10.43 -3.58
CA PHE A 134 -9.53 9.60 -3.66
C PHE A 134 -10.66 10.08 -2.76
N TYR A 135 -10.39 10.71 -1.61
CA TYR A 135 -11.45 11.24 -0.76
C TYR A 135 -12.33 12.27 -1.47
N GLU A 136 -11.72 13.24 -2.16
CA GLU A 136 -12.45 14.26 -2.93
C GLU A 136 -13.20 13.64 -4.11
N PHE A 137 -12.55 12.71 -4.81
CA PHE A 137 -13.17 11.95 -5.90
C PHE A 137 -14.37 11.13 -5.41
N ASN A 138 -14.28 10.50 -4.24
CA ASN A 138 -15.33 9.73 -3.62
C ASN A 138 -16.50 10.61 -3.19
N ALA A 139 -16.23 11.80 -2.65
CA ALA A 139 -17.27 12.78 -2.34
C ALA A 139 -18.04 13.22 -3.58
N TRP A 140 -17.34 13.35 -4.73
CA TRP A 140 -17.98 13.63 -6.01
C TRP A 140 -18.80 12.43 -6.54
N LEU A 141 -18.23 11.23 -6.58
CA LEU A 141 -18.92 10.00 -7.02
C LEU A 141 -20.18 9.69 -6.21
N LEU A 142 -20.20 10.02 -4.92
CA LEU A 142 -21.37 9.79 -4.07
C LEU A 142 -22.51 10.77 -4.34
N ARG A 143 -22.25 11.92 -4.97
CA ARG A 143 -23.26 12.90 -5.39
C ARG A 143 -23.90 12.56 -6.74
N LEU A 144 -23.28 11.64 -7.49
CA LEU A 144 -23.83 11.00 -8.69
C LEU A 144 -24.76 9.84 -8.31
#